data_AF-S7Q590-F1
#
_entry.id   AF-S7Q590-F1
#
_cell.length_a   1.000
_cell.length_b   1.000
_cell.length_c   1.000
_cell.angle_alpha   90.00
_cell.angle_beta   90.00
_cell.angle_gamma   90.00
#
_symmetry.space_group_name_H-M   'P 1'
#
loop_
_entity.id
_entity.type
_entity.pdbx_description
1 polymer ?
#
loop_
_entity_poly.entity_id
_entity_poly.type
_entity_poly.pdbx_seq_one_letter_code
_entity_poly.pdbx_strand_id
1 'polypeptide(L)'
;MGVPDEKIHPHATGAAAKTVAQHEQPQDLVFYAGWFCPFVQRSWVVLEEKGIPYQYKEVNPYKKEKHFLDINPKGLVPAIEYKGKALYESLIICEFLEEAYPDHTPHLLPSDPFERAIVRLQLDHVSKAILPAFFRTLQAQEKDKQEAGLQELYSGLRQLAQKVKGPYFLGEQFSLVDVAIAPWAVRDYILAEHRGYKREDVGNGWKEWAEKLESRDSLVKTSSQHYEEIYGRYLRDEAQSEAAKATRAGRVIP
;
A
#
# COMPACT_ATOMS: atom_id res chain seq x y z
N MET A 1 -12.52 -20.64 -19.19
CA MET A 1 -11.46 -19.72 -18.71
C MET A 1 -12.16 -18.59 -17.99
N GLY A 2 -11.96 -18.49 -16.67
CA GLY A 2 -12.66 -17.53 -15.81
C GLY A 2 -12.40 -16.08 -16.24
N VAL A 3 -13.39 -15.23 -15.99
CA VAL A 3 -13.37 -13.80 -16.30
C VAL A 3 -12.07 -13.20 -15.72
N PRO A 4 -11.17 -12.62 -16.54
CA PRO A 4 -10.06 -11.82 -16.03
C PRO A 4 -10.62 -10.72 -15.13
N ASP A 5 -9.92 -10.31 -14.05
CA ASP A 5 -10.47 -9.32 -13.09
C ASP A 5 -10.91 -7.99 -13.71
N GLU A 6 -10.62 -7.76 -15.00
CA GLU A 6 -11.09 -6.64 -15.82
C GLU A 6 -12.59 -6.29 -15.66
N LYS A 7 -13.45 -7.24 -15.30
CA LYS A 7 -14.89 -6.98 -15.10
C LYS A 7 -15.32 -6.82 -13.64
N ILE A 8 -14.46 -7.14 -12.68
CA ILE A 8 -14.77 -7.05 -11.25
C ILE A 8 -14.32 -5.67 -10.79
N HIS A 9 -15.25 -4.71 -10.75
CA HIS A 9 -15.01 -3.32 -10.38
C HIS A 9 -13.82 -2.68 -11.15
N PRO A 10 -14.02 -2.24 -12.40
CA PRO A 10 -12.92 -1.73 -13.23
C PRO A 10 -12.30 -0.41 -12.72
N HIS A 11 -12.96 0.26 -11.77
CA HIS A 11 -12.59 1.58 -11.25
C HIS A 11 -12.76 1.63 -9.74
N ALA A 12 -12.12 2.61 -9.10
CA ALA A 12 -12.31 2.92 -7.69
C ALA A 12 -13.80 3.07 -7.31
N THR A 13 -14.12 2.74 -6.06
CA THR A 13 -15.47 2.83 -5.50
C THR A 13 -15.46 3.68 -4.22
N GLY A 14 -16.64 4.00 -3.67
CA GLY A 14 -16.76 4.70 -2.39
C GLY A 14 -16.08 6.08 -2.35
N ALA A 15 -15.28 6.33 -1.31
CA ALA A 15 -14.56 7.59 -1.15
C ALA A 15 -13.45 7.76 -2.21
N ALA A 16 -12.74 6.68 -2.52
CA ALA A 16 -11.73 6.67 -3.59
C ALA A 16 -12.29 7.11 -4.94
N ALA A 17 -13.52 6.71 -5.31
CA ALA A 17 -14.15 7.17 -6.54
C ALA A 17 -14.33 8.69 -6.58
N LYS A 18 -14.67 9.32 -5.45
CA LYS A 18 -14.81 10.78 -5.35
C LYS A 18 -13.45 11.47 -5.50
N THR A 19 -12.41 10.93 -4.88
CA THR A 19 -11.04 11.44 -5.03
C THR A 19 -10.56 11.31 -6.47
N VAL A 20 -10.82 10.18 -7.15
CA VAL A 20 -10.50 10.02 -8.58
C VAL A 20 -11.17 11.10 -9.43
N ALA A 21 -12.48 11.32 -9.25
CA ALA A 21 -13.24 12.31 -10.01
C ALA A 21 -12.71 13.76 -9.84
N GLN A 22 -12.09 14.07 -8.69
CA GLN A 22 -11.48 15.38 -8.43
C GLN A 22 -10.13 15.56 -9.14
N HIS A 23 -9.50 14.48 -9.59
CA HIS A 23 -8.14 14.45 -10.12
C HIS A 23 -8.08 13.96 -11.58
N GLU A 24 -9.16 14.09 -12.36
CA GLU A 24 -9.18 13.70 -13.78
C GLU A 24 -8.43 14.68 -14.70
N GLN A 25 -8.34 15.95 -14.27
CA GLN A 25 -7.78 17.02 -15.09
C GLN A 25 -6.26 16.85 -15.25
N PRO A 26 -5.70 17.17 -16.42
CA PRO A 26 -4.25 17.14 -16.64
C PRO A 26 -3.47 17.98 -15.62
N GLN A 27 -2.36 17.43 -15.14
CA GLN A 27 -1.41 18.08 -14.22
C GLN A 27 0.02 17.75 -14.64
N ASP A 28 1.00 18.52 -14.14
CA ASP A 28 2.44 18.26 -14.35
C ASP A 28 2.89 16.90 -13.80
N LEU A 29 2.17 16.40 -12.79
CA LEU A 29 2.34 15.09 -12.19
C LEU A 29 1.16 14.19 -12.59
N VAL A 30 1.44 13.15 -13.36
CA VAL A 30 0.45 12.11 -13.69
C VAL A 30 0.72 10.89 -12.82
N PHE A 31 -0.29 10.45 -12.07
CA PHE A 31 -0.23 9.30 -11.18
C PHE A 31 -0.97 8.11 -11.81
N TYR A 32 -0.20 7.12 -12.23
CA TYR A 32 -0.70 5.86 -12.78
C TYR A 32 -0.96 4.87 -11.64
N ALA A 33 -2.23 4.51 -11.48
CA ALA A 33 -2.74 3.86 -10.30
C ALA A 33 -3.59 2.63 -10.65
N GLY A 34 -3.70 1.71 -9.70
CA GLY A 34 -4.71 0.67 -9.70
C GLY A 34 -5.47 0.78 -8.39
N TRP A 35 -6.77 1.08 -8.41
CA TRP A 35 -7.56 1.43 -7.23
C TRP A 35 -7.49 0.38 -6.09
N PHE A 36 -7.28 -0.88 -6.46
CA PHE A 36 -7.23 -2.01 -5.55
C PHE A 36 -5.85 -2.26 -4.92
N CYS A 37 -4.79 -1.66 -5.47
CA CYS A 37 -3.41 -2.00 -5.14
C CYS A 37 -2.96 -1.31 -3.84
N PRO A 38 -2.54 -2.06 -2.79
CA PRO A 38 -2.07 -1.46 -1.55
C PRO A 38 -0.77 -0.66 -1.72
N PHE A 39 0.09 -1.02 -2.69
CA PHE A 39 1.30 -0.26 -3.01
C PHE A 39 0.96 1.09 -3.63
N VAL A 40 -0.07 1.15 -4.47
CA VAL A 40 -0.57 2.41 -5.06
C VAL A 40 -1.09 3.31 -3.96
N GLN A 41 -1.85 2.75 -3.02
CA GLN A 41 -2.44 3.52 -1.93
C GLN A 41 -1.39 4.24 -1.06
N ARG A 42 -0.17 3.70 -0.92
CA ARG A 42 0.93 4.42 -0.23
C ARG A 42 1.20 5.79 -0.86
N SER A 43 1.51 5.81 -2.16
CA SER A 43 1.82 7.05 -2.87
C SER A 43 0.59 7.95 -2.98
N TRP A 44 -0.60 7.35 -3.11
CA TRP A 44 -1.85 8.10 -3.16
C TRP A 44 -2.12 8.85 -1.84
N VAL A 45 -1.91 8.19 -0.70
CA VAL A 45 -2.00 8.84 0.62
C VAL A 45 -1.03 10.01 0.74
N VAL A 46 0.22 9.88 0.25
CA VAL A 46 1.18 10.99 0.27
C VAL A 46 0.68 12.19 -0.54
N LEU A 47 0.14 11.94 -1.74
CA LEU A 47 -0.43 13.00 -2.58
C LEU A 47 -1.58 13.73 -1.87
N GLU A 48 -2.49 12.98 -1.25
CA GLU A 48 -3.64 13.53 -0.53
C GLU A 48 -3.24 14.26 0.77
N GLU A 49 -2.29 13.73 1.54
CA GLU A 49 -1.77 14.37 2.75
C GLU A 49 -1.16 15.74 2.44
N LYS A 50 -0.35 15.78 1.38
CA LYS A 50 0.44 16.96 1.02
C LYS A 50 -0.33 17.94 0.12
N GLY A 51 -1.56 17.60 -0.30
CA GLY A 51 -2.35 18.41 -1.23
C GLY A 51 -1.59 18.70 -2.54
N ILE A 52 -0.81 17.74 -3.03
CA ILE A 52 -0.04 17.90 -4.28
C ILE A 52 -1.02 17.80 -5.46
N PRO A 53 -0.99 18.71 -6.45
CA PRO A 53 -1.80 18.54 -7.66
C PRO A 53 -1.31 17.35 -8.49
N TYR A 54 -2.20 16.43 -8.82
CA TYR A 54 -1.91 15.29 -9.70
C TYR A 54 -3.10 14.94 -10.60
N GLN A 55 -2.81 14.33 -11.74
CA GLN A 55 -3.81 13.67 -12.56
C GLN A 55 -3.84 12.18 -12.21
N TYR A 56 -4.98 11.64 -11.78
CA TYR A 56 -5.18 10.21 -11.59
C TYR A 56 -5.43 9.53 -12.94
N LYS A 57 -4.68 8.45 -13.22
CA LYS A 57 -4.93 7.55 -14.36
C LYS A 57 -5.04 6.12 -13.89
N GLU A 58 -6.24 5.54 -14.00
CA GLU A 58 -6.48 4.13 -13.73
C GLU A 58 -5.79 3.26 -14.81
N VAL A 59 -4.94 2.34 -14.36
CA VAL A 59 -4.26 1.37 -15.23
C VAL A 59 -4.95 0.03 -15.10
N ASN A 60 -5.61 -0.39 -16.18
CA ASN A 60 -6.10 -1.76 -16.28
C ASN A 60 -4.89 -2.73 -16.42
N PRO A 61 -4.66 -3.64 -15.45
CA PRO A 61 -3.51 -4.54 -15.50
C PRO A 61 -3.56 -5.55 -16.67
N TYR A 62 -4.75 -5.80 -17.22
CA TYR A 62 -4.98 -6.72 -18.35
C TYR A 62 -4.89 -6.03 -19.72
N LYS A 63 -5.05 -4.70 -19.75
CA LYS A 63 -5.02 -3.90 -20.97
C LYS A 63 -4.28 -2.59 -20.72
N LYS A 64 -2.96 -2.69 -20.61
CA LYS A 64 -2.07 -1.55 -20.37
C LYS A 64 -1.97 -0.69 -21.62
N GLU A 65 -2.08 0.62 -21.45
CA GLU A 65 -1.88 1.58 -22.53
C GLU A 65 -0.43 1.58 -23.03
N LYS A 66 -0.25 1.82 -24.34
CA LYS A 66 1.09 1.84 -24.94
C LYS A 66 1.98 2.90 -24.29
N HIS A 67 1.47 4.12 -24.09
CA HIS A 67 2.22 5.20 -23.45
C HIS A 67 2.74 4.80 -22.06
N PHE A 68 1.88 4.17 -21.24
CA PHE A 68 2.27 3.68 -19.92
C PHE A 68 3.41 2.64 -19.99
N LEU A 69 3.39 1.74 -20.97
CA LEU A 69 4.45 0.76 -21.16
C LEU A 69 5.74 1.37 -21.73
N ASP A 70 5.63 2.40 -22.56
CA ASP A 70 6.79 3.12 -23.10
C ASP A 70 7.58 3.81 -21.97
N ILE A 71 6.86 4.41 -21.00
CA ILE A 71 7.49 5.11 -19.86
C ILE A 71 7.84 4.17 -18.69
N ASN A 72 7.13 3.04 -18.55
CA ASN A 72 7.37 2.03 -17.53
C ASN A 72 7.29 0.62 -18.15
N PRO A 73 8.40 0.10 -18.70
CA PRO A 73 8.42 -1.20 -19.36
C PRO A 73 8.07 -2.38 -18.44
N LYS A 74 8.23 -2.24 -17.11
CA LYS A 74 7.77 -3.24 -16.14
C LYS A 74 6.23 -3.29 -16.05
N GLY A 75 5.57 -2.17 -16.36
CA GLY A 75 4.13 -2.02 -16.35
C GLY A 75 3.50 -2.21 -14.96
N LEU A 76 4.25 -1.97 -13.89
CA LEU A 76 3.76 -2.08 -12.51
C LEU A 76 3.22 -0.74 -12.02
N VAL A 77 2.22 -0.79 -11.15
CA VAL A 77 1.69 0.38 -10.43
C VAL A 77 2.03 0.30 -8.94
N PRO A 78 2.28 1.43 -8.25
CA PRO A 78 2.19 2.80 -8.76
C PRO A 78 3.35 3.18 -9.68
N ALA A 79 3.06 4.11 -10.57
CA ALA A 79 4.07 4.87 -11.29
C ALA A 79 3.62 6.33 -11.40
N ILE A 80 4.59 7.24 -11.54
CA ILE A 80 4.33 8.64 -11.84
C ILE A 80 5.06 9.06 -13.09
N GLU A 81 4.51 10.03 -13.80
CA GLU A 81 5.18 10.80 -14.83
C GLU A 81 5.22 12.26 -14.38
N TYR A 82 6.42 12.81 -14.27
CA TYR A 82 6.66 14.17 -13.80
C TYR A 82 7.66 14.85 -14.72
N LYS A 83 7.25 15.96 -15.36
CA LYS A 83 8.08 16.72 -16.29
C LYS A 83 8.75 15.83 -17.37
N GLY A 84 7.98 14.90 -17.93
CA GLY A 84 8.41 13.98 -18.98
C GLY A 84 9.35 12.84 -18.53
N LYS A 85 9.51 12.63 -17.22
CA LYS A 85 10.29 11.51 -16.65
C LYS A 85 9.37 10.62 -15.82
N ALA A 86 9.58 9.31 -15.91
CA ALA A 86 8.80 8.35 -15.14
C ALA A 86 9.58 7.77 -13.94
N LEU A 87 8.85 7.54 -12.85
CA LEU A 87 9.33 6.84 -11.65
C LEU A 87 8.31 5.76 -11.26
N TYR A 88 8.82 4.69 -10.65
CA TYR A 88 8.04 3.57 -10.12
C TYR A 88 8.62 3.18 -8.75
N GLU A 89 8.08 2.12 -8.13
CA GLU A 89 8.31 1.72 -6.73
C GLU A 89 7.63 2.66 -5.73
N SER A 90 6.62 2.16 -5.00
CA SER A 90 5.75 3.01 -4.17
C SER A 90 6.52 3.86 -3.13
N LEU A 91 7.54 3.28 -2.49
CA LEU A 91 8.30 3.98 -1.45
C LEU A 91 9.28 5.01 -2.03
N ILE A 92 9.85 4.73 -3.21
CA ILE A 92 10.68 5.70 -3.94
C ILE A 92 9.81 6.88 -4.37
N ILE A 93 8.60 6.63 -4.87
CA ILE A 93 7.63 7.68 -5.19
C ILE A 93 7.31 8.51 -3.94
N CYS A 94 7.05 7.88 -2.79
CA CYS A 94 6.77 8.62 -1.56
C CYS A 94 7.94 9.55 -1.15
N GLU A 95 9.19 9.08 -1.20
CA GLU A 95 10.35 9.93 -0.91
C GLU A 95 10.54 11.03 -1.97
N PHE A 96 10.35 10.71 -3.26
CA PHE A 96 10.40 11.71 -4.33
C PHE A 96 9.37 12.82 -4.13
N LEU A 97 8.15 12.50 -3.70
CA LEU A 97 7.11 13.51 -3.44
C LEU A 97 7.44 14.40 -2.24
N GLU A 98 8.16 13.88 -1.24
CA GLU A 98 8.72 14.71 -0.15
C GLU A 98 9.77 15.70 -0.67
N GLU A 99 10.63 15.26 -1.58
CA GLU A 99 11.74 16.08 -2.11
C GLU A 99 11.31 17.06 -3.20
N ALA A 100 10.41 16.66 -4.09
CA ALA A 100 9.96 17.45 -5.23
C ALA A 100 8.94 18.54 -4.84
N TYR A 101 8.27 18.39 -3.69
CA TYR A 101 7.26 19.31 -3.17
C TYR A 101 7.58 19.72 -1.73
N PRO A 102 8.71 20.40 -1.48
CA PRO A 102 9.15 20.74 -0.12
C PRO A 102 8.23 21.76 0.56
N ASP A 103 7.53 22.60 -0.20
CA ASP A 103 6.61 23.60 0.35
C ASP A 103 5.23 23.01 0.70
N HIS A 104 4.97 21.76 0.32
CA HIS A 104 3.71 21.07 0.61
C HIS A 104 3.81 20.33 1.96
N THR A 105 3.00 20.77 2.92
CA THR A 105 2.92 20.19 4.26
C THR A 105 1.70 19.27 4.40
N PRO A 106 1.71 18.30 5.33
CA PRO A 106 2.75 18.01 6.31
C PRO A 106 3.99 17.35 5.70
N HIS A 107 5.12 17.44 6.41
CA HIS A 107 6.31 16.65 6.10
C HIS A 107 6.17 15.25 6.72
N LEU A 108 6.27 14.22 5.87
CA LEU A 108 6.13 12.82 6.27
C LEU A 108 7.48 12.18 6.67
N LEU A 109 8.55 12.95 6.60
CA LEU A 109 9.87 12.62 7.12
C LEU A 109 10.28 13.66 8.17
N PRO A 110 11.00 13.25 9.23
CA PRO A 110 11.56 14.20 10.18
C PRO A 110 12.66 15.03 9.51
N SER A 111 12.98 16.19 10.09
CA SER A 111 14.06 17.05 9.61
C SER A 111 15.44 16.52 9.97
N ASP A 112 15.55 15.83 11.10
CA ASP A 112 16.81 15.24 11.57
C ASP A 112 17.27 14.08 10.65
N PRO A 113 18.51 14.11 10.11
CA PRO A 113 19.00 13.08 9.21
C PRO A 113 19.03 11.66 9.81
N PHE A 114 19.30 11.54 11.11
CA PHE A 114 19.34 10.25 11.78
C PHE A 114 17.93 9.67 11.95
N GLU A 115 16.97 10.49 12.40
CA GLU A 115 15.57 10.08 12.48
C GLU A 115 15.00 9.72 11.09
N ARG A 116 15.43 10.39 10.01
CA ARG A 116 15.09 9.97 8.63
C ARG A 116 15.63 8.58 8.32
N ALA A 117 16.84 8.27 8.75
CA ALA A 117 17.41 6.92 8.59
C ALA A 117 16.63 5.88 9.41
N ILE A 118 16.18 6.22 10.62
CA ILE A 118 15.31 5.35 11.44
C ILE A 118 13.98 5.06 10.74
N VAL A 119 13.36 6.07 10.12
CA VAL A 119 12.17 5.87 9.28
C VAL A 119 12.47 4.87 8.16
N ARG A 120 13.54 5.08 7.40
CA ARG A 120 13.91 4.18 6.29
C ARG A 120 14.20 2.75 6.74
N LEU A 121 14.81 2.56 7.90
CA LEU A 121 14.99 1.23 8.51
C LEU A 121 13.63 0.57 8.82
N GLN A 122 12.62 1.33 9.23
CA GLN A 122 11.28 0.78 9.45
C GLN A 122 10.53 0.51 8.14
N LEU A 123 10.72 1.33 7.10
CA LEU A 123 10.21 1.04 5.76
C LEU A 123 10.77 -0.30 5.23
N ASP A 124 12.06 -0.56 5.50
CA ASP A 124 12.73 -1.81 5.17
C ASP A 124 12.14 -2.99 5.94
N HIS A 125 11.90 -2.82 7.26
CA HIS A 125 11.25 -3.83 8.10
C HIS A 125 9.84 -4.18 7.60
N VAL A 126 9.03 -3.16 7.26
CA VAL A 126 7.70 -3.37 6.66
C VAL A 126 7.83 -4.20 5.39
N SER A 127 8.74 -3.81 4.50
CA SER A 127 8.87 -4.42 3.17
C SER A 127 9.47 -5.83 3.19
N LYS A 128 10.41 -6.11 4.10
CA LYS A 128 11.16 -7.38 4.13
C LYS A 128 10.64 -8.39 5.15
N ALA A 129 10.02 -7.95 6.24
CA ALA A 129 9.50 -8.84 7.27
C ALA A 129 7.98 -8.95 7.20
N ILE A 130 7.27 -7.82 7.25
CA ILE A 130 5.81 -7.80 7.43
C ILE A 130 5.09 -8.19 6.14
N LEU A 131 5.40 -7.53 5.01
CA LEU A 131 4.68 -7.80 3.76
C LEU A 131 4.85 -9.24 3.27
N PRO A 132 6.06 -9.84 3.27
CA PRO A 132 6.21 -11.23 2.85
C PRO A 132 5.41 -12.19 3.75
N ALA A 133 5.39 -11.96 5.08
CA ALA A 133 4.59 -12.76 5.99
C ALA A 133 3.08 -12.59 5.75
N PHE A 134 2.61 -11.36 5.50
CA PHE A 134 1.22 -11.08 5.13
C PHE A 134 0.79 -11.87 3.89
N PHE A 135 1.56 -11.78 2.80
CA PHE A 135 1.22 -12.46 1.55
C PHE A 135 1.37 -13.99 1.63
N ARG A 136 2.34 -14.51 2.41
CA ARG A 136 2.45 -15.94 2.70
C ARG A 136 1.22 -16.45 3.44
N THR A 137 0.79 -15.75 4.49
CA THR A 137 -0.42 -16.08 5.26
C THR A 137 -1.66 -16.06 4.39
N LEU A 138 -1.80 -15.02 3.56
CA LEU A 138 -2.93 -14.84 2.65
C LEU A 138 -3.04 -15.99 1.64
N GLN A 139 -1.93 -16.40 1.02
CA GLN A 139 -1.90 -17.39 -0.07
C GLN A 139 -1.72 -18.84 0.40
N ALA A 140 -1.34 -19.08 1.65
CA ALA A 140 -1.17 -20.44 2.16
C ALA A 140 -2.48 -21.24 2.04
N GLN A 141 -2.39 -22.41 1.42
CA GLN A 141 -3.53 -23.33 1.23
C GLN A 141 -3.61 -24.38 2.35
N GLU A 142 -2.48 -24.73 2.96
CA GLU A 142 -2.40 -25.68 4.07
C GLU A 142 -2.48 -24.94 5.41
N LYS A 143 -3.22 -25.49 6.38
CA LYS A 143 -3.50 -24.83 7.67
C LYS A 143 -2.25 -24.56 8.51
N ASP A 144 -1.31 -25.49 8.52
CA ASP A 144 -0.01 -25.36 9.20
C ASP A 144 0.81 -24.21 8.61
N LYS A 145 0.81 -24.04 7.28
CA LYS A 145 1.47 -22.91 6.60
C LYS A 145 0.77 -21.58 6.88
N GLN A 146 -0.56 -21.58 6.99
CA GLN A 146 -1.33 -20.39 7.39
C GLN A 146 -0.94 -19.97 8.82
N GLU A 147 -0.89 -20.91 9.76
CA GLU A 147 -0.52 -20.64 11.15
C GLU A 147 0.92 -20.17 11.28
N ALA A 148 1.87 -20.83 10.59
CA ALA A 148 3.27 -20.41 10.57
C ALA A 148 3.44 -18.98 10.02
N GLY A 149 2.79 -18.68 8.88
CA GLY A 149 2.79 -17.34 8.31
C GLY A 149 2.20 -16.30 9.26
N LEU A 150 1.12 -16.65 9.97
CA LEU A 150 0.47 -15.77 10.92
C LEU A 150 1.39 -15.44 12.12
N GLN A 151 2.12 -16.43 12.64
CA GLN A 151 3.10 -16.19 13.71
C GLN A 151 4.27 -15.29 13.25
N GLU A 152 4.75 -15.47 12.02
CA GLU A 152 5.74 -14.57 11.42
C GLU A 152 5.19 -13.14 11.28
N LEU A 153 3.95 -13.00 10.82
CA LEU A 153 3.28 -11.71 10.68
C LEU A 153 3.13 -11.02 12.04
N TYR A 154 2.65 -11.74 13.05
CA TYR A 154 2.54 -11.23 14.42
C TYR A 154 3.89 -10.79 14.98
N SER A 155 4.95 -11.56 14.77
CA SER A 155 6.31 -11.17 15.18
C SER A 155 6.75 -9.87 14.51
N GLY A 156 6.57 -9.76 13.19
CA GLY A 156 6.92 -8.56 12.44
C GLY A 156 6.14 -7.32 12.88
N LEU A 157 4.83 -7.45 13.07
CA LEU A 157 3.96 -6.38 13.54
C LEU A 157 4.30 -5.95 14.98
N ARG A 158 4.57 -6.91 15.89
CA ARG A 158 4.99 -6.60 17.27
C ARG A 158 6.29 -5.79 17.30
N GLN A 159 7.30 -6.20 16.53
CA GLN A 159 8.59 -5.50 16.45
C GLN A 159 8.45 -4.06 15.95
N LEU A 160 7.52 -3.82 15.02
CA LEU A 160 7.23 -2.47 14.54
C LEU A 160 6.45 -1.66 15.59
N ALA A 161 5.37 -2.25 16.13
CA ALA A 161 4.47 -1.60 17.09
C ALA A 161 5.18 -1.18 18.39
N GLN A 162 6.18 -1.95 18.86
CA GLN A 162 6.99 -1.60 20.02
C GLN A 162 7.78 -0.29 19.87
N LYS A 163 7.97 0.20 18.64
CA LYS A 163 8.72 1.43 18.34
C LYS A 163 7.80 2.64 18.09
N VAL A 164 6.48 2.44 18.10
CA VAL A 164 5.50 3.50 17.89
C VAL A 164 5.51 4.44 19.09
N LYS A 165 5.70 5.74 18.85
CA LYS A 165 5.69 6.76 19.92
C LYS A 165 4.27 7.23 20.29
N GLY A 166 3.31 7.13 19.37
CA GLY A 166 1.89 7.40 19.58
C GLY A 166 1.52 8.89 19.48
N PRO A 167 0.40 9.26 18.79
CA PRO A 167 -0.59 8.39 18.15
C PRO A 167 -0.14 7.77 16.81
N TYR A 168 0.91 8.29 16.18
CA TYR A 168 1.54 7.74 14.97
C TYR A 168 2.95 7.24 15.28
N PHE A 169 3.64 6.68 14.28
CA PHE A 169 4.94 6.06 14.47
C PHE A 169 5.95 7.01 15.14
N LEU A 170 6.02 8.27 14.68
CA LEU A 170 6.93 9.29 15.23
C LEU A 170 6.31 10.12 16.37
N GLY A 171 5.10 9.81 16.81
CA GLY A 171 4.37 10.56 17.83
C GLY A 171 3.18 11.27 17.20
N GLU A 172 3.06 12.58 17.41
CA GLU A 172 2.03 13.41 16.76
C GLU A 172 2.24 13.55 15.24
N GLN A 173 3.47 13.38 14.77
CA GLN A 173 3.81 13.47 13.35
C GLN A 173 3.44 12.17 12.62
N PHE A 174 2.52 12.27 11.66
CA PHE A 174 2.28 11.22 10.68
C PHE A 174 3.46 11.11 9.71
N SER A 175 3.93 9.90 9.48
CA SER A 175 5.19 9.65 8.80
C SER A 175 5.06 8.65 7.65
N LEU A 176 6.12 8.52 6.85
CA LEU A 176 6.19 7.49 5.83
C LEU A 176 6.10 6.06 6.39
N VAL A 177 6.44 5.82 7.67
CA VAL A 177 6.24 4.49 8.28
C VAL A 177 4.76 4.17 8.40
N ASP A 178 3.97 5.15 8.83
CA ASP A 178 2.52 5.04 8.92
C ASP A 178 1.90 4.79 7.53
N VAL A 179 2.28 5.61 6.55
CA VAL A 179 1.89 5.44 5.13
C VAL A 179 2.25 4.05 4.62
N ALA A 180 3.41 3.53 4.98
CA ALA A 180 3.91 2.26 4.45
C ALA A 180 3.15 1.04 4.98
N ILE A 181 2.55 1.10 6.17
CA ILE A 181 1.80 -0.03 6.76
C ILE A 181 0.28 0.12 6.65
N ALA A 182 -0.22 1.37 6.57
CA ALA A 182 -1.64 1.68 6.60
C ALA A 182 -2.51 0.92 5.56
N PRO A 183 -2.10 0.73 4.30
CA PRO A 183 -2.89 -0.05 3.34
C PRO A 183 -3.13 -1.51 3.75
N TRP A 184 -2.21 -2.11 4.51
CA TRP A 184 -2.38 -3.46 5.04
C TRP A 184 -3.23 -3.49 6.30
N ALA A 185 -3.13 -2.47 7.15
CA ALA A 185 -4.03 -2.31 8.29
C ALA A 185 -5.50 -2.23 7.85
N VAL A 186 -5.81 -1.46 6.80
CA VAL A 186 -7.18 -1.35 6.23
C VAL A 186 -7.71 -2.66 5.65
N ARG A 187 -6.81 -3.58 5.28
CA ARG A 187 -7.17 -4.86 4.61
C ARG A 187 -6.97 -6.08 5.52
N ASP A 188 -6.59 -5.89 6.77
CA ASP A 188 -6.31 -7.00 7.69
C ASP A 188 -7.56 -7.76 8.11
N TYR A 189 -8.75 -7.17 7.97
CA TYR A 189 -10.04 -7.85 8.11
C TYR A 189 -10.15 -9.10 7.23
N ILE A 190 -9.51 -9.12 6.06
CA ILE A 190 -9.48 -10.28 5.16
C ILE A 190 -8.73 -11.44 5.81
N LEU A 191 -7.62 -11.16 6.51
CA LEU A 191 -6.93 -12.20 7.28
C LEU A 191 -7.73 -12.58 8.52
N ALA A 192 -8.46 -11.64 9.13
CA ALA A 192 -9.28 -11.94 10.29
C ALA A 192 -10.39 -12.95 9.94
N GLU A 193 -11.09 -12.71 8.84
CA GLU A 193 -12.19 -13.56 8.37
C GLU A 193 -11.71 -14.91 7.84
N HIS A 194 -10.59 -14.93 7.11
CA HIS A 194 -10.17 -16.12 6.34
C HIS A 194 -8.95 -16.85 6.88
N ARG A 195 -8.18 -16.25 7.80
CA ARG A 195 -6.90 -16.78 8.30
C ARG A 195 -6.76 -16.71 9.83
N GLY A 196 -7.81 -16.33 10.55
CA GLY A 196 -7.82 -16.32 12.01
C GLY A 196 -6.96 -15.23 12.65
N TYR A 197 -6.56 -14.22 11.88
CA TYR A 197 -5.80 -13.08 12.38
C TYR A 197 -6.63 -12.25 13.37
N LYS A 198 -5.99 -11.75 14.44
CA LYS A 198 -6.57 -10.81 15.39
C LYS A 198 -5.55 -9.74 15.75
N ARG A 199 -5.96 -8.47 15.76
CA ARG A 199 -5.08 -7.36 16.17
C ARG A 199 -4.64 -7.52 17.62
N GLU A 200 -5.51 -8.06 18.48
CA GLU A 200 -5.26 -8.34 19.90
C GLU A 200 -4.10 -9.32 20.12
N ASP A 201 -3.95 -10.30 19.23
CA ASP A 201 -2.86 -11.28 19.33
C ASP A 201 -1.50 -10.61 19.08
N VAL A 202 -1.44 -9.55 18.27
CA VAL A 202 -0.24 -8.72 18.13
C VAL A 202 -0.01 -7.93 19.44
N GLY A 203 -1.05 -7.27 19.93
CA GLY A 203 -1.07 -6.51 21.18
C GLY A 203 -1.79 -5.17 21.04
N ASN A 204 -2.25 -4.60 22.17
CA ASN A 204 -3.08 -3.39 22.18
C ASN A 204 -2.45 -2.20 21.45
N GLY A 205 -1.14 -2.00 21.54
CA GLY A 205 -0.45 -0.91 20.84
C GLY A 205 -0.55 -1.02 19.31
N TRP A 206 -0.52 -2.25 18.75
CA TRP A 206 -0.78 -2.43 17.31
C TRP A 206 -2.24 -2.17 16.97
N LYS A 207 -3.16 -2.70 17.79
CA LYS A 207 -4.61 -2.51 17.58
C LYS A 207 -4.97 -1.03 17.52
N GLU A 208 -4.60 -0.27 18.54
CA GLU A 208 -4.90 1.17 18.65
C GLU A 208 -4.26 1.97 17.50
N TRP A 209 -3.02 1.65 17.13
CA TRP A 209 -2.36 2.31 16.02
C TRP A 209 -3.04 1.98 14.68
N ALA A 210 -3.38 0.71 14.41
CA ALA A 210 -4.09 0.31 13.20
C ALA A 210 -5.47 1.00 13.07
N GLU A 211 -6.22 1.08 14.17
CA GLU A 211 -7.51 1.81 14.26
C GLU A 211 -7.33 3.33 14.04
N LYS A 212 -6.19 3.88 14.49
CA LYS A 212 -5.84 5.27 14.23
C LYS A 212 -5.49 5.52 12.76
N LEU A 213 -4.79 4.58 12.12
CA LEU A 213 -4.42 4.67 10.71
C LEU A 213 -5.67 4.57 9.81
N GLU A 214 -6.53 3.58 10.03
CA GLU A 214 -7.73 3.33 9.21
C GLU A 214 -8.72 4.51 9.22
N SER A 215 -8.74 5.28 10.31
CA SER A 215 -9.60 6.46 10.46
C SER A 215 -8.99 7.75 9.90
N ARG A 216 -7.76 7.72 9.39
CA ARG A 216 -7.10 8.91 8.84
C ARG A 216 -7.76 9.33 7.52
N ASP A 217 -8.09 10.62 7.39
CA ASP A 217 -8.85 11.15 6.26
C ASP A 217 -8.25 10.82 4.88
N SER A 218 -6.93 10.99 4.70
CA SER A 218 -6.22 10.62 3.47
C SER A 218 -6.34 9.12 3.13
N LEU A 219 -6.37 8.26 4.14
CA LEU A 219 -6.51 6.83 3.94
C LEU A 219 -7.96 6.45 3.62
N VAL A 220 -8.93 7.10 4.25
CA VAL A 220 -10.36 6.95 3.93
C VAL A 220 -10.62 7.40 2.49
N LYS A 221 -10.12 8.58 2.10
CA LYS A 221 -10.23 9.14 0.74
C LYS A 221 -9.63 8.23 -0.33
N THR A 222 -8.59 7.48 0.00
CA THR A 222 -7.92 6.58 -0.96
C THR A 222 -8.38 5.13 -0.85
N SER A 223 -9.41 4.86 -0.03
CA SER A 223 -9.96 3.52 0.15
C SER A 223 -11.21 3.29 -0.68
N SER A 224 -11.16 2.24 -1.50
CA SER A 224 -12.33 1.67 -2.17
C SER A 224 -13.03 0.62 -1.30
N GLN A 225 -14.20 0.18 -1.74
CA GLN A 225 -14.91 -0.97 -1.22
C GLN A 225 -14.59 -2.23 -2.06
N HIS A 226 -15.05 -3.40 -1.65
CA HIS A 226 -14.94 -4.66 -2.41
C HIS A 226 -13.52 -5.22 -2.58
N TYR A 227 -12.57 -4.92 -1.68
CA TYR A 227 -11.24 -5.54 -1.75
C TYR A 227 -11.30 -7.07 -1.66
N GLU A 228 -12.26 -7.62 -0.92
CA GLU A 228 -12.39 -9.07 -0.74
C GLU A 228 -12.56 -9.82 -2.07
N GLU A 229 -13.26 -9.25 -3.05
CA GLU A 229 -13.45 -9.87 -4.36
C GLU A 229 -12.10 -10.06 -5.10
N ILE A 230 -11.21 -9.07 -4.96
CA ILE A 230 -9.86 -9.09 -5.53
C ILE A 230 -8.94 -10.01 -4.73
N TYR A 231 -9.02 -9.93 -3.40
CA TYR A 231 -8.23 -10.76 -2.50
C TYR A 231 -8.68 -12.23 -2.49
N GLY A 232 -9.91 -12.53 -2.93
CA GLY A 232 -10.41 -13.89 -3.12
C GLY A 232 -9.51 -14.74 -4.01
N ARG A 233 -8.88 -14.13 -5.02
CA ARG A 233 -7.89 -14.84 -5.85
C ARG A 233 -6.58 -15.12 -5.15
N TYR A 234 -6.15 -14.25 -4.22
CA TYR A 234 -4.99 -14.56 -3.38
C TYR A 234 -5.34 -15.66 -2.39
N LEU A 235 -6.54 -15.64 -1.81
CA LEU A 235 -7.00 -16.67 -0.87
C LEU A 235 -7.02 -18.07 -1.49
N ARG A 236 -7.29 -18.17 -2.80
CA ARG A 236 -7.24 -19.41 -3.60
C ARG A 236 -5.89 -19.69 -4.28
N ASP A 237 -4.89 -18.83 -4.05
CA ASP A 237 -3.57 -18.87 -4.72
C ASP A 237 -3.62 -18.82 -6.27
N GLU A 238 -4.64 -18.17 -6.83
CA GLU A 238 -4.87 -18.00 -8.27
C GLU A 238 -4.46 -16.61 -8.79
N ALA A 239 -4.13 -15.69 -7.88
CA ALA A 239 -3.76 -14.31 -8.20
C ALA A 239 -2.51 -14.26 -9.11
N GLN A 240 -2.57 -13.42 -10.15
CA GLN A 240 -1.50 -13.28 -11.16
C GLN A 240 -0.73 -11.95 -11.05
N SER A 241 -0.89 -11.22 -9.95
CA SER A 241 -0.03 -10.09 -9.66
C SER A 241 1.43 -10.54 -9.48
N GLU A 242 2.37 -9.62 -9.66
CA GLU A 242 3.79 -9.93 -9.40
C GLU A 242 4.06 -10.22 -7.92
N ALA A 243 3.31 -9.61 -6.99
CA ALA A 243 3.38 -9.96 -5.57
C ALA A 243 2.98 -11.42 -5.32
N ALA A 244 1.87 -11.88 -5.92
CA ALA A 244 1.42 -13.26 -5.79
C ALA A 244 2.43 -14.25 -6.36
N LYS A 245 2.93 -13.98 -7.57
CA LYS A 245 3.96 -14.79 -8.23
C LYS A 245 5.27 -14.82 -7.43
N ALA A 246 5.68 -13.70 -6.85
CA ALA A 246 6.88 -13.61 -6.02
C ALA A 246 6.73 -14.45 -4.76
N THR A 247 5.58 -14.37 -4.07
CA THR A 247 5.32 -15.17 -2.87
C THR A 247 5.38 -16.67 -3.17
N ARG A 248 4.69 -17.14 -4.21
CA ARG A 248 4.73 -18.56 -4.61
C ARG A 248 6.15 -19.05 -4.94
N ALA A 249 6.96 -18.18 -5.55
CA ALA A 249 8.33 -18.49 -5.93
C ALA A 249 9.35 -18.28 -4.80
N GLY A 250 8.93 -17.83 -3.61
CA GLY A 250 9.84 -17.48 -2.51
C GLY A 250 10.79 -16.31 -2.84
N ARG A 251 10.40 -15.44 -3.78
CA ARG A 251 11.18 -14.27 -4.22
C ARG A 251 10.77 -13.02 -3.46
N VAL A 252 11.63 -12.00 -3.51
CA VAL A 252 11.32 -10.65 -3.03
C VAL A 252 10.11 -10.09 -3.79
N ILE A 253 9.17 -9.50 -3.04
CA ILE A 253 7.99 -8.84 -3.63
C ILE A 253 8.46 -7.56 -4.32
N PRO A 254 8.16 -7.41 -5.63
CA PRO A 254 8.51 -6.21 -6.38
C PRO A 254 7.55 -5.06 -6.14
#